data_AF-A0A0K8W553-F1
#
_entry.id   AF-A0A0K8W553-F1
#
_cell.length_a   1.000
_cell.length_b   1.000
_cell.length_c   1.000
_cell.angle_alpha   90.00
_cell.angle_beta   90.00
_cell.angle_gamma   90.00
#
_symmetry.space_group_name_H-M   'P 1'
#
loop_
_entity.id
_entity.type
_entity.pdbx_description
1 polymer ?
#
loop_
_entity_poly.entity_id
_entity_poly.type
_entity_poly.pdbx_seq_one_letter_code
_entity_poly.pdbx_strand_id
1 'polypeptide(L)'
;NQQPRQQQQQHQQQTQQQNRSQQQHRQHSQQQRPQQKSVKQLGLTSAISLAEPSTEELLQTAELHKALEPFDVFETQAELNKRMQILAKLNTLVKQWIKDVSVAKHVPEAAAEKLGGKVYTFGSYRLGVHHRGADIDALCVAPLY
;
A
#
# COMPACT_ATOMS: atom_id res chain seq x y z
N ASN A 1 -64.70 47.06 15.75
CA ASN A 1 -64.49 46.25 14.53
C ASN A 1 -63.03 46.21 14.07
N GLN A 2 -62.12 45.63 14.88
CA GLN A 2 -60.68 45.52 14.58
C GLN A 2 -60.29 44.24 13.81
N GLN A 3 -61.24 43.53 13.20
CA GLN A 3 -60.99 42.21 12.60
C GLN A 3 -60.15 42.17 11.30
N PRO A 4 -60.14 43.17 10.38
CA PRO A 4 -59.46 42.98 9.09
C PRO A 4 -57.93 43.16 9.14
N ARG A 5 -57.35 43.83 10.15
CA ARG A 5 -55.90 44.06 10.23
C ARG A 5 -55.09 42.84 10.67
N GLN A 6 -55.67 41.95 11.49
CA GLN A 6 -54.95 40.74 11.95
C GLN A 6 -54.79 39.68 10.85
N GLN A 7 -55.77 39.53 9.96
CA GLN A 7 -55.68 38.58 8.85
C GLN A 7 -54.63 38.96 7.80
N GLN A 8 -54.41 40.27 7.60
CA GLN A 8 -53.43 40.77 6.64
C GLN A 8 -51.98 40.61 7.14
N GLN A 9 -51.75 40.71 8.46
CA GLN A 9 -50.44 40.42 9.07
C GLN A 9 -50.10 38.92 9.06
N GLN A 10 -51.10 38.04 9.27
CA GLN A 10 -50.88 36.59 9.17
C GLN A 10 -50.52 36.15 7.76
N HIS A 11 -51.19 36.68 6.73
CA HIS A 11 -50.84 36.38 5.33
C HIS A 11 -49.41 36.84 5.00
N GLN A 12 -48.99 38.04 5.44
CA GLN A 12 -47.61 38.50 5.20
C GLN A 12 -46.54 37.64 5.88
N GLN A 13 -46.79 37.13 7.08
CA GLN A 13 -45.85 36.21 7.76
C GLN A 13 -45.79 34.85 7.07
N GLN A 14 -46.91 34.34 6.55
CA GLN A 14 -46.96 33.06 5.85
C GLN A 14 -46.19 33.11 4.52
N THR A 15 -46.32 34.20 3.76
CA THR A 15 -45.58 34.39 2.50
C THR A 15 -44.07 34.56 2.75
N GLN A 16 -43.66 35.21 3.85
CA GLN A 16 -42.25 35.30 4.23
C GLN A 16 -41.67 33.95 4.64
N GLN A 17 -42.42 33.11 5.34
CA GLN A 17 -41.97 31.76 5.70
C GLN A 17 -41.82 30.85 4.47
N GLN A 18 -42.75 30.91 3.51
CA GLN A 18 -42.66 30.14 2.26
C GLN A 18 -41.45 30.56 1.39
N ASN A 19 -41.13 31.85 1.35
CA ASN A 19 -39.93 32.32 0.62
C ASN A 19 -38.62 31.89 1.31
N ARG A 20 -38.60 31.81 2.65
CA ARG A 20 -37.43 31.32 3.40
C ARG A 20 -37.16 29.83 3.18
N SER A 21 -38.19 29.01 3.09
CA SER A 21 -38.04 27.57 2.81
C SER A 21 -37.67 27.30 1.34
N GLN A 22 -38.12 28.11 0.38
CA GLN A 22 -37.65 28.01 -1.01
C GLN A 22 -36.21 28.52 -1.21
N GLN A 23 -35.77 29.54 -0.46
CA GLN A 23 -34.36 29.98 -0.51
C GLN A 23 -33.38 28.96 0.10
N GLN A 24 -33.78 28.24 1.15
CA GLN A 24 -32.96 27.16 1.73
C GLN A 24 -32.77 25.98 0.76
N HIS A 25 -33.76 25.67 -0.09
CA HIS A 25 -33.61 24.61 -1.10
C HIS A 25 -32.71 25.01 -2.29
N ARG A 26 -32.54 26.30 -2.59
CA ARG A 26 -31.63 26.75 -3.67
C ARG A 26 -30.15 26.77 -3.27
N GLN A 27 -29.81 26.77 -1.98
CA GLN A 27 -28.41 26.72 -1.55
C GLN A 27 -27.83 25.30 -1.52
N HIS A 28 -28.65 24.25 -1.60
CA HIS A 28 -28.18 22.85 -1.56
C HIS A 28 -27.87 22.23 -2.94
N SER A 29 -28.03 22.98 -4.04
CA SER A 29 -27.79 22.48 -5.41
C SER A 29 -26.51 23.05 -6.06
N GLN A 30 -25.59 23.62 -5.28
CA GLN A 30 -24.24 23.91 -5.75
C GLN A 30 -23.30 22.71 -5.55
N GLN A 31 -23.18 21.93 -6.62
CA GLN A 31 -21.96 21.22 -7.03
C GLN A 31 -21.32 20.27 -6.02
N GLN A 32 -21.91 19.08 -5.85
CA GLN A 32 -21.09 17.89 -5.68
C GLN A 32 -20.61 17.44 -7.06
N ARG A 33 -19.52 18.05 -7.56
CA ARG A 33 -18.71 17.39 -8.59
C ARG A 33 -18.22 16.09 -7.96
N PRO A 34 -18.46 14.90 -8.56
CA PRO A 34 -17.84 13.70 -8.07
C PRO A 34 -16.34 13.94 -8.07
N GLN A 35 -15.70 13.86 -6.91
CA GLN A 35 -14.26 13.90 -6.80
C GLN A 35 -13.73 12.69 -7.58
N GLN A 36 -13.32 12.93 -8.82
CA GLN A 36 -12.62 11.94 -9.63
C GLN A 36 -11.37 11.53 -8.85
N LYS A 37 -11.36 10.31 -8.32
CA LYS A 37 -10.15 9.70 -7.78
C LYS A 37 -9.10 9.76 -8.89
N SER A 38 -8.02 10.49 -8.68
CA SER A 38 -6.92 10.52 -9.64
C SER A 38 -6.37 9.11 -9.79
N VAL A 39 -6.42 8.57 -11.01
CA VAL A 39 -5.83 7.28 -11.31
C VAL A 39 -4.32 7.43 -11.09
N LYS A 40 -3.75 6.60 -10.21
CA LYS A 40 -2.32 6.61 -9.93
C LYS A 40 -1.57 6.16 -11.17
N GLN A 41 -0.94 7.09 -11.87
CA GLN A 41 -0.08 6.76 -13.02
C GLN A 41 1.19 6.04 -12.52
N LEU A 42 1.43 4.86 -13.06
CA LEU A 42 2.67 4.10 -12.86
C LEU A 42 3.49 4.22 -14.14
N GLY A 43 4.58 4.99 -14.10
CA GLY A 43 5.46 5.23 -15.27
C GLY A 43 5.30 6.62 -15.88
N LEU A 44 6.03 6.88 -16.98
CA LEU A 44 6.13 8.20 -17.61
C LEU A 44 4.91 8.57 -18.47
N THR A 45 4.22 7.58 -19.04
CA THR A 45 3.06 7.77 -19.94
C THR A 45 1.79 7.16 -19.34
N SER A 46 0.64 7.57 -19.87
CA SER A 46 -0.66 6.98 -19.54
C SER A 46 -0.75 5.50 -19.94
N ALA A 47 -1.66 4.75 -19.29
CA ALA A 47 -1.95 3.37 -19.65
C ALA A 47 -2.54 3.27 -21.07
N ILE A 48 -2.15 2.21 -21.80
CA ILE A 48 -2.69 1.91 -23.14
C ILE A 48 -4.15 1.42 -23.03
N SER A 49 -4.43 0.61 -22.02
CA SER A 49 -5.76 0.09 -21.70
C SER A 49 -5.94 0.03 -20.19
N LEU A 50 -7.16 0.32 -19.74
CA LEU A 50 -7.62 0.12 -18.37
C LEU A 50 -8.72 -0.96 -18.32
N ALA A 51 -8.83 -1.78 -19.37
CA ALA A 51 -9.77 -2.89 -19.41
C ALA A 51 -9.35 -3.98 -18.42
N GLU A 52 -10.31 -4.48 -17.66
CA GLU A 52 -10.15 -5.64 -16.78
C GLU A 52 -10.11 -6.93 -17.61
N PRO A 53 -9.47 -8.02 -17.11
CA PRO A 53 -9.42 -9.28 -17.81
C PRO A 53 -10.82 -9.90 -17.95
N SER A 54 -11.06 -10.48 -19.12
CA SER A 54 -12.24 -11.30 -19.40
C SER A 54 -12.16 -12.66 -18.70
N THR A 55 -13.30 -13.36 -18.61
CA THR A 55 -13.35 -14.72 -18.07
C THR A 55 -12.45 -15.68 -18.85
N GLU A 56 -12.34 -15.52 -20.18
CA GLU A 56 -11.48 -16.36 -21.02
C GLU A 56 -9.99 -16.14 -20.70
N GLU A 57 -9.56 -14.89 -20.53
CA GLU A 57 -8.17 -14.56 -20.17
C GLU A 57 -7.80 -15.06 -18.76
N LEU A 58 -8.75 -15.07 -17.82
CA LEU A 58 -8.55 -15.68 -16.51
C LEU A 58 -8.36 -17.19 -16.61
N LEU A 59 -9.13 -17.88 -17.46
CA LEU A 59 -8.94 -19.32 -17.73
C LEU A 59 -7.58 -19.59 -18.36
N GLN A 60 -7.16 -18.77 -19.33
CA GLN A 60 -5.83 -18.89 -19.94
C GLN A 60 -4.69 -18.67 -18.93
N THR A 61 -4.87 -17.76 -17.98
CA THR A 61 -3.91 -17.54 -16.88
C THR A 61 -3.79 -18.79 -15.99
N ALA A 62 -4.90 -19.47 -15.70
CA ALA A 62 -4.88 -20.72 -14.94
C ALA A 62 -4.18 -21.86 -15.71
N GLU A 63 -4.45 -21.98 -17.02
CA GLU A 63 -3.77 -22.97 -17.87
C GLU A 63 -2.26 -22.69 -17.99
N LEU A 64 -1.85 -21.41 -18.05
CA LEU A 64 -0.45 -21.02 -17.99
C LEU A 64 0.21 -21.49 -16.69
N HIS A 65 -0.45 -21.27 -15.54
CA HIS A 65 0.09 -21.73 -14.25
C HIS A 65 0.30 -23.25 -14.24
N LYS A 66 -0.69 -24.01 -14.72
CA LYS A 66 -0.61 -25.47 -14.82
C LYS A 66 0.48 -25.94 -15.78
N ALA A 67 0.67 -25.26 -16.90
CA ALA A 67 1.72 -25.58 -17.87
C ALA A 67 3.13 -25.37 -17.30
N LEU A 68 3.29 -24.50 -16.29
CA LEU A 68 4.57 -24.22 -15.63
C LEU A 68 4.95 -25.23 -14.54
N GLU A 69 3.98 -25.93 -13.94
CA GLU A 69 4.21 -26.88 -12.85
C GLU A 69 5.30 -27.94 -13.13
N PRO A 70 5.38 -28.57 -14.33
CA PRO A 70 6.39 -29.59 -14.62
C PRO A 70 7.84 -29.08 -14.64
N PHE A 71 8.03 -27.76 -14.68
CA PHE A 71 9.34 -27.12 -14.80
C PHE A 71 9.94 -26.71 -13.44
N ASP A 72 9.29 -27.05 -12.32
CA ASP A 72 9.77 -26.78 -10.95
C ASP A 72 10.11 -25.28 -10.70
N VAL A 73 9.34 -24.40 -11.34
CA VAL A 73 9.54 -22.94 -11.27
C VAL A 73 8.99 -22.31 -9.99
N PHE A 74 8.19 -23.06 -9.23
CA PHE A 74 7.59 -22.61 -7.97
C PHE A 74 8.20 -23.37 -6.79
N GLU A 75 8.68 -22.63 -5.79
CA GLU A 75 9.16 -23.24 -4.54
C GLU A 75 8.02 -23.71 -3.63
N THR A 76 8.28 -24.78 -2.89
CA THR A 76 7.34 -25.23 -1.86
C THR A 76 7.35 -24.28 -0.64
N GLN A 77 6.25 -24.25 0.10
CA GLN A 77 6.16 -23.48 1.34
C GLN A 77 7.24 -23.87 2.37
N ALA A 78 7.63 -25.15 2.40
CA ALA A 78 8.68 -25.64 3.29
C ALA A 78 10.06 -25.06 2.93
N GLU A 79 10.40 -24.99 1.64
CA GLU A 79 11.64 -24.39 1.15
C GLU A 79 11.68 -22.89 1.40
N LEU A 80 10.59 -22.17 1.13
CA LEU A 80 10.45 -20.75 1.47
C LEU A 80 10.66 -20.50 2.97
N ASN A 81 10.05 -21.32 3.83
CA ASN A 81 10.22 -21.24 5.27
C ASN A 81 11.68 -21.48 5.68
N LYS A 82 12.35 -22.43 5.03
CA LYS A 82 13.77 -22.71 5.28
C LYS A 82 14.65 -21.51 4.92
N ARG A 83 14.42 -20.88 3.78
CA ARG A 83 15.13 -19.66 3.36
C ARG A 83 14.92 -18.50 4.33
N MET A 84 13.68 -18.29 4.80
CA MET A 84 13.39 -17.27 5.81
C MET A 84 14.14 -17.52 7.13
N GLN A 85 14.21 -18.77 7.59
CA GLN A 85 14.98 -19.11 8.80
C GLN A 85 16.48 -18.84 8.63
N ILE A 86 17.04 -19.15 7.46
CA ILE A 86 18.45 -18.88 7.14
C ILE A 86 18.72 -17.37 7.16
N LEU A 87 17.86 -16.57 6.53
CA LEU A 87 17.97 -15.11 6.52
C LEU A 87 17.88 -14.50 7.93
N ALA A 88 16.99 -15.02 8.77
CA ALA A 88 16.89 -14.60 10.16
C ALA A 88 18.19 -14.88 10.93
N LYS A 89 18.77 -16.07 10.76
CA LYS A 89 20.06 -16.44 11.38
C LYS A 89 21.21 -15.56 10.87
N LEU A 90 21.30 -15.37 9.56
CA LEU A 90 22.31 -14.52 8.92
C LEU A 90 22.22 -13.08 9.45
N ASN A 91 21.02 -12.53 9.59
CA ASN A 91 20.82 -11.20 10.14
C ASN A 91 21.25 -11.09 11.62
N THR A 92 21.03 -12.14 12.43
CA THR A 92 21.56 -12.20 13.80
C THR A 92 23.08 -12.23 13.83
N LEU A 93 23.71 -13.04 12.97
CA LEU A 93 25.17 -13.13 12.87
C LEU A 93 25.79 -11.79 12.46
N VAL A 94 25.19 -11.10 11.48
CA VAL A 94 25.65 -9.78 11.05
C VAL A 94 25.61 -8.76 12.19
N LYS A 95 24.51 -8.73 12.96
CA LYS A 95 24.40 -7.82 14.11
C LYS A 95 25.45 -8.12 15.19
N GLN A 96 25.67 -9.40 15.47
CA GLN A 96 26.69 -9.81 16.43
C GLN A 96 28.09 -9.40 15.95
N TRP A 97 28.42 -9.68 14.69
CA TRP A 97 29.69 -9.27 14.09
C TRP A 97 29.91 -7.76 14.14
N ILE A 98 28.88 -6.95 13.86
CA ILE A 98 28.96 -5.49 13.97
C ILE A 98 29.21 -5.06 15.42
N LYS A 99 28.52 -5.66 16.40
CA LYS A 99 28.77 -5.40 17.83
C LYS A 99 30.22 -5.69 18.18
N ASP A 100 30.72 -6.87 17.82
CA ASP A 100 32.07 -7.33 18.14
C ASP A 100 33.15 -6.43 17.55
N VAL A 101 33.01 -6.07 16.25
CA VAL A 101 33.93 -5.14 15.57
C VAL A 101 33.90 -3.76 16.21
N SER A 102 32.73 -3.29 16.63
CA SER A 102 32.59 -1.96 17.26
C SER A 102 33.29 -1.90 18.62
N VAL A 103 33.13 -2.94 19.44
CA VAL A 103 33.81 -3.06 20.74
C VAL A 103 35.33 -3.12 20.54
N ALA A 104 35.80 -3.88 19.54
CA ALA A 104 37.22 -3.93 19.19
C ALA A 104 37.80 -2.57 18.76
N LYS A 105 36.96 -1.67 18.24
CA LYS A 105 37.30 -0.28 17.92
C LYS A 105 37.09 0.70 19.08
N HIS A 106 36.98 0.20 20.31
CA HIS A 106 36.77 0.99 21.53
C HIS A 106 35.44 1.76 21.60
N VAL A 107 34.43 1.37 20.81
CA VAL A 107 33.06 1.85 21.01
C VAL A 107 32.51 1.20 22.29
N PRO A 108 31.96 1.97 23.25
CA PRO A 108 31.37 1.41 24.47
C PRO A 108 30.28 0.39 24.15
N GLU A 109 30.22 -0.73 24.89
CA GLU A 109 29.34 -1.85 24.58
C GLU A 109 27.86 -1.44 24.49
N ALA A 110 27.39 -0.60 25.42
CA ALA A 110 26.02 -0.08 25.41
C ALA A 110 25.68 0.78 24.17
N ALA A 111 26.69 1.38 23.53
CA ALA A 111 26.55 2.07 22.25
C ALA A 111 26.66 1.10 21.08
N ALA A 112 27.57 0.13 21.14
CA ALA A 112 27.76 -0.90 20.11
C ALA A 112 26.50 -1.74 19.89
N GLU A 113 25.74 -2.06 20.94
CA GLU A 113 24.45 -2.76 20.84
C GLU A 113 23.40 -1.99 20.03
N LYS A 114 23.49 -0.66 20.00
CA LYS A 114 22.54 0.21 19.30
C LYS A 114 22.90 0.47 17.84
N LEU A 115 24.12 0.15 17.42
CA LEU A 115 24.58 0.32 16.05
C LEU A 115 23.82 -0.57 15.06
N GLY A 116 23.40 -1.76 15.52
CA GLY A 116 22.52 -2.65 14.78
C GLY A 116 23.17 -3.24 13.55
N GLY A 117 22.71 -2.82 12.37
CA GLY A 117 22.99 -3.46 11.08
C GLY A 117 21.88 -4.39 10.63
N LYS A 118 21.82 -4.61 9.32
CA LYS A 118 20.71 -5.34 8.70
C LYS A 118 21.11 -5.99 7.38
N VAL A 119 20.55 -7.18 7.16
CA VAL A 119 20.59 -7.84 5.86
C VAL A 119 19.34 -7.48 5.07
N TYR A 120 19.55 -7.09 3.81
CA TYR A 120 18.50 -6.85 2.83
C TYR A 120 18.64 -7.85 1.69
N THR A 121 17.53 -8.44 1.25
CA THR A 121 17.51 -9.22 0.02
C THR A 121 17.20 -8.35 -1.17
N PHE A 122 17.80 -8.68 -2.30
CA PHE A 122 17.50 -8.13 -3.62
C PHE A 122 17.41 -9.29 -4.63
N GLY A 123 17.35 -8.99 -5.93
CA GLY A 123 17.29 -10.02 -6.96
C GLY A 123 15.99 -10.81 -7.00
N SER A 124 16.03 -11.98 -7.65
CA SER A 124 14.86 -12.83 -7.94
C SER A 124 14.14 -13.29 -6.66
N TYR A 125 14.89 -13.60 -5.59
CA TYR A 125 14.31 -13.98 -4.31
C TYR A 125 13.43 -12.85 -3.74
N ARG A 126 13.93 -11.62 -3.76
CA ARG A 126 13.17 -10.46 -3.25
C ARG A 126 11.92 -10.15 -4.08
N LEU A 127 11.97 -10.41 -5.38
CA LEU A 127 10.84 -10.18 -6.29
C LEU A 127 9.80 -11.30 -6.26
N GLY A 128 10.09 -12.44 -5.60
CA GLY A 128 9.17 -13.57 -5.52
C GLY A 128 9.09 -14.41 -6.80
N VAL A 129 10.08 -14.29 -7.69
CA VAL A 129 10.14 -14.99 -8.99
C VAL A 129 11.35 -15.94 -9.10
N HIS A 130 11.92 -16.32 -7.95
CA HIS A 130 13.01 -17.28 -7.90
C HIS A 130 12.47 -18.70 -8.12
N HIS A 131 13.19 -19.49 -8.90
CA HIS A 131 12.89 -20.90 -9.07
C HIS A 131 13.54 -21.74 -7.97
N ARG A 132 13.13 -22.99 -7.86
CA ARG A 132 13.73 -23.93 -6.92
C ARG A 132 15.24 -24.05 -7.15
N GLY A 133 15.99 -24.04 -6.05
CA GLY A 133 17.46 -24.10 -6.09
C GLY A 133 18.16 -22.80 -6.49
N ALA A 134 17.43 -21.72 -6.79
CA ALA A 134 18.06 -20.40 -7.00
C ALA A 134 18.75 -19.89 -5.71
N ASP A 135 19.79 -19.08 -5.88
CA ASP A 135 20.51 -18.45 -4.76
C ASP A 135 19.70 -17.32 -4.11
N ILE A 136 20.18 -16.83 -2.96
CA ILE A 136 19.64 -15.63 -2.30
C ILE A 136 20.69 -14.53 -2.36
N ASP A 137 20.42 -13.51 -3.16
CA ASP A 137 21.20 -12.28 -3.17
C ASP A 137 20.89 -11.44 -1.93
N ALA A 138 21.92 -11.19 -1.12
CA ALA A 138 21.82 -10.44 0.13
C ALA A 138 22.90 -9.35 0.26
N LEU A 139 22.46 -8.16 0.66
CA LEU A 139 23.29 -7.01 0.99
C LEU A 139 23.32 -6.82 2.51
N CYS A 140 24.52 -6.84 3.08
CA CYS A 140 24.74 -6.45 4.48
C CYS A 140 24.98 -4.94 4.56
N VAL A 141 24.16 -4.25 5.34
CA VAL A 141 24.31 -2.81 5.62
C VAL A 141 24.79 -2.64 7.06
N ALA A 142 25.93 -2.00 7.21
CA ALA A 142 26.59 -1.69 8.48
C ALA A 142 26.92 -0.19 8.55
N PRO A 143 27.01 0.40 9.76
CA PRO A 143 27.43 1.79 9.92
C PRO A 143 28.89 1.98 9.52
N LEU A 144 29.20 3.20 9.07
CA LEU A 144 30.59 3.65 8.89
C LEU A 144 31.19 3.94 10.28
N TYR A 145 32.47 3.59 10.46
CA TYR A 145 33.22 3.86 11.69
C TYR A 145 34.22 5.00 11.45
#